data_AF-A0A7C5YMA6-F1
#
_entry.id   AF-A0A7C5YMA6-F1
#
_cell.length_a   1.000
_cell.length_b   1.000
_cell.length_c   1.000
_cell.angle_alpha   90.00
_cell.angle_beta   90.00
_cell.angle_gamma   90.00
#
_symmetry.space_group_name_H-M   'P 1'
#
loop_
_entity.id
_entity.type
_entity.pdbx_description
1 polymer ?
#
loop_
_entity_poly.entity_id
_entity_poly.type
_entity_poly.pdbx_seq_one_letter_code
_entity_poly.pdbx_strand_id
1 'polypeptide(L)'
;MREKIISAEREFWLTPREIYDYLDQYVIGQERAKKVVAISAYNHFKRVFANQNKPRKGYRLPLLKKSNILLIGPTGCGKTHIARTLSEILQVPFVVVDATEYTEAGYYGKDVEVMIGELLYSTNLEVEKVERGIVFIDEIDKISRRTDSMRDGATGRDIRGEGVQQALLKLLEG
;
A
#
# COMPACT_ATOMS: atom_id res chain seq x y z
N MET A 1 28.21 24.87 12.49
CA MET A 1 27.98 24.73 11.03
C MET A 1 27.27 23.43 10.64
N ARG A 2 27.49 22.31 11.35
CA ARG A 2 26.77 21.03 11.12
C ARG A 2 25.27 21.07 11.46
N GLU A 3 24.85 21.88 12.43
CA GLU A 3 23.44 22.00 12.82
C GLU A 3 22.58 22.81 11.83
N LYS A 4 23.19 23.75 11.08
CA LYS A 4 22.48 24.58 10.09
C LYS A 4 22.22 23.89 8.74
N ILE A 5 22.92 22.79 8.44
CA ILE A 5 22.69 22.01 7.22
C ILE A 5 21.48 21.09 7.40
N ILE A 6 21.23 20.60 8.61
CA ILE A 6 20.08 19.74 8.93
C ILE A 6 18.77 20.54 8.97
N SER A 7 18.83 21.86 9.19
CA SER A 7 17.65 22.72 9.28
C SER A 7 17.03 23.13 7.94
N ALA A 8 17.72 22.95 6.81
CA ALA A 8 17.25 23.42 5.50
C ALA A 8 16.58 22.34 4.63
N GLU A 9 16.60 21.07 5.04
CA GLU A 9 15.97 19.92 4.34
C GLU A 9 14.79 19.32 5.14
N ARG A 10 14.12 20.10 6.01
CA ARG A 10 12.78 19.72 6.47
C ARG A 10 11.80 19.99 5.33
N GLU A 11 11.85 19.16 4.30
CA GLU A 11 10.71 18.98 3.44
C GLU A 11 9.53 18.50 4.27
N PHE A 12 8.36 19.08 3.98
CA PHE A 12 7.10 19.04 4.72
C PHE A 12 6.49 17.64 4.84
N TRP A 13 7.14 16.70 5.51
CA TRP A 13 6.56 15.38 5.79
C TRP A 13 6.27 15.24 7.27
N LEU A 14 5.05 14.79 7.54
CA LEU A 14 4.63 14.38 8.86
C LEU A 14 5.55 13.28 9.37
N THR A 15 6.08 13.46 10.56
CA THR A 15 6.87 12.44 11.25
C THR A 15 5.97 11.24 11.58
N PRO A 16 6.54 10.03 11.79
CA PRO A 16 5.75 8.88 12.21
C PRO A 16 4.94 9.14 13.49
N ARG A 17 5.41 10.04 14.36
CA ARG A 17 4.70 10.41 15.58
C ARG A 17 3.48 11.28 15.27
N GLU A 18 3.62 12.30 14.42
CA GLU A 18 2.49 13.14 14.00
C GLU A 18 1.42 12.34 13.26
N ILE A 19 1.83 11.40 12.38
CA ILE A 19 0.89 10.49 11.71
C ILE A 19 0.16 9.62 12.73
N TYR A 20 0.89 9.05 13.69
CA TYR A 20 0.30 8.23 14.74
C TYR A 20 -0.69 9.03 15.61
N ASP A 21 -0.31 10.22 16.06
CA ASP A 21 -1.10 11.06 16.95
C ASP A 21 -2.41 11.50 16.27
N TYR A 22 -2.39 11.73 14.95
CA TYR A 22 -3.62 11.97 14.19
C TYR A 22 -4.47 10.71 14.07
N LEU A 23 -3.90 9.56 13.72
CA LEU A 23 -4.63 8.29 13.67
C LEU A 23 -5.29 7.98 15.02
N ASP A 24 -4.64 8.31 16.13
CA ASP A 24 -5.14 8.10 17.50
C ASP A 24 -6.43 8.87 17.80
N GLN A 25 -6.65 10.01 17.14
CA GLN A 25 -7.87 10.82 17.31
C GLN A 25 -9.12 10.15 16.72
N TYR A 26 -8.95 9.29 15.70
CA TYR A 26 -10.05 8.67 14.96
C TYR A 26 -10.13 7.15 15.17
N VAL A 27 -9.00 6.50 15.46
CA VAL A 27 -8.89 5.04 15.63
C VAL A 27 -8.55 4.71 17.08
N ILE A 28 -9.59 4.33 17.83
CA ILE A 28 -9.46 3.94 19.24
C ILE A 28 -8.76 2.57 19.36
N GLY A 29 -7.70 2.53 20.17
CA GLY A 29 -6.88 1.32 20.33
C GLY A 29 -6.04 1.01 19.09
N GLN A 30 -5.80 -0.27 18.82
CA GLN A 30 -5.00 -0.70 17.65
C GLN A 30 -3.58 -0.10 17.60
N GLU A 31 -2.96 0.13 18.76
CA GLU A 31 -1.68 0.85 18.89
C GLU A 31 -0.57 0.31 18.00
N ARG A 32 -0.46 -1.03 17.91
CA ARG A 32 0.51 -1.68 17.04
C ARG A 32 0.26 -1.35 15.57
N ALA A 33 -0.99 -1.39 15.12
CA ALA A 33 -1.35 -1.11 13.73
C ALA A 33 -1.08 0.35 13.37
N LYS A 34 -1.52 1.30 14.22
CA LYS A 34 -1.24 2.74 14.03
C LYS A 34 0.27 3.01 13.90
N LYS A 35 1.08 2.40 14.78
CA LYS A 35 2.54 2.57 14.76
C LYS A 35 3.18 2.02 13.48
N VAL A 36 2.79 0.82 13.05
CA VAL A 36 3.31 0.20 11.82
C VAL A 36 2.93 1.04 10.60
N VAL A 37 1.66 1.45 10.51
CA VAL A 37 1.15 2.26 9.41
C VAL A 37 1.88 3.60 9.32
N ALA A 38 2.05 4.30 10.45
CA ALA A 38 2.75 5.57 10.48
C ALA A 38 4.21 5.48 10.04
N ILE A 39 4.95 4.45 10.49
CA ILE A 39 6.35 4.23 10.10
C ILE A 39 6.44 3.87 8.61
N SER A 40 5.58 2.96 8.13
CA SER A 40 5.57 2.53 6.73
C SER A 40 5.21 3.68 5.79
N ALA A 41 4.23 4.52 6.13
CA ALA A 41 3.87 5.70 5.37
C ALA A 41 5.05 6.68 5.27
N TYR A 42 5.67 7.02 6.40
CA TYR A 42 6.85 7.88 6.41
C TYR A 42 7.98 7.32 5.52
N ASN A 43 8.29 6.03 5.64
CA ASN A 43 9.32 5.38 4.82
C ASN A 43 8.97 5.36 3.34
N HIS A 44 7.69 5.21 2.97
CA HIS A 44 7.24 5.28 1.58
C HIS A 44 7.50 6.66 0.98
N PHE A 45 7.17 7.75 1.69
CA PHE A 45 7.48 9.11 1.23
C PHE A 45 8.98 9.33 1.07
N LYS A 46 9.80 8.91 2.04
CA LYS A 46 11.27 8.96 1.92
C LYS A 46 11.76 8.24 0.67
N ARG A 47 11.19 7.07 0.36
CA ARG A 47 11.56 6.27 -0.81
C ARG A 47 11.18 6.95 -2.12
N VAL A 48 9.94 7.44 -2.24
CA VAL A 48 9.46 8.12 -3.46
C VAL A 48 10.31 9.36 -3.75
N PHE A 49 10.56 10.18 -2.74
CA PHE A 49 11.40 11.36 -2.90
C PHE A 49 12.86 11.04 -3.26
N ALA A 50 13.43 10.00 -2.65
CA ALA A 50 14.78 9.54 -2.97
C ALA A 50 14.89 9.01 -4.41
N ASN A 51 13.81 8.43 -4.94
CA ASN A 51 13.75 7.99 -6.34
C ASN A 51 13.64 9.18 -7.32
N GLN A 52 12.90 10.23 -6.95
CA GLN A 52 12.75 11.45 -7.75
C GLN A 52 14.06 12.28 -7.78
N ASN A 53 14.80 12.31 -6.67
CA ASN A 53 16.06 13.04 -6.55
C ASN A 53 17.26 12.10 -6.72
N LYS A 54 17.73 11.94 -7.96
CA LYS A 54 18.93 11.14 -8.25
C LYS A 54 20.07 11.49 -7.29
N PRO A 55 20.73 10.50 -6.67
CA PRO A 55 21.81 10.78 -5.72
C PRO A 55 22.92 11.59 -6.40
N ARG A 56 23.44 12.61 -5.68
CA ARG A 56 24.69 13.27 -6.07
C ARG A 56 25.78 12.20 -6.22
N LYS A 57 26.60 12.28 -7.29
CA LYS A 57 27.70 11.35 -7.57
C LYS A 57 28.49 11.05 -6.27
N GLY A 58 28.51 9.78 -5.86
CA GLY A 58 29.26 9.31 -4.68
C GLY A 58 28.42 9.02 -3.43
N TYR A 59 27.14 9.40 -3.39
CA TYR A 59 26.24 9.02 -2.30
C TYR A 59 25.36 7.83 -2.72
N ARG A 60 25.58 6.65 -2.15
CA ARG A 60 24.59 5.57 -2.25
C ARG A 60 23.47 5.90 -1.27
N LEU A 61 22.30 6.28 -1.78
CA LEU A 61 21.08 6.30 -0.98
C LEU A 61 20.91 4.89 -0.37
N PRO A 62 20.54 4.77 0.91
CA PRO A 62 20.11 3.49 1.46
C PRO A 62 19.02 2.93 0.54
N LEU A 63 19.14 1.65 0.15
CA LEU A 63 18.10 0.95 -0.61
C LEU A 63 16.84 0.86 0.25
N LEU A 64 15.98 1.88 0.18
CA LEU A 64 14.69 1.89 0.85
C LEU A 64 13.77 0.93 0.09
N LYS A 65 13.54 -0.24 0.68
CA LYS A 65 12.61 -1.24 0.14
C LYS A 65 11.16 -0.77 0.30
N LYS A 66 10.30 -1.17 -0.64
CA LYS A 66 8.85 -0.95 -0.54
C LYS A 66 8.33 -1.66 0.72
N SER A 67 7.53 -0.95 1.52
CA SER A 67 6.99 -1.45 2.79
C SER A 67 5.48 -1.65 2.67
N ASN A 68 5.08 -2.77 2.08
CA ASN A 68 3.67 -3.17 2.01
C ASN A 68 3.19 -3.64 3.39
N ILE A 69 1.92 -3.44 3.71
CA ILE A 69 1.34 -3.78 5.02
C ILE A 69 0.23 -4.81 4.83
N LEU A 70 0.25 -5.87 5.63
CA LEU A 70 -0.87 -6.79 5.80
C LEU A 70 -1.53 -6.52 7.16
N LEU A 71 -2.78 -6.05 7.14
CA LEU A 71 -3.55 -5.81 8.36
C LEU A 71 -4.42 -7.04 8.66
N ILE A 72 -4.17 -7.68 9.79
CA ILE A 72 -4.90 -8.88 10.24
C ILE A 72 -5.70 -8.52 11.49
N GLY A 73 -6.99 -8.86 11.49
CA GLY A 73 -7.90 -8.64 12.62
C GLY A 73 -9.34 -9.03 12.25
N PRO A 74 -10.25 -9.13 13.23
CA PRO A 74 -11.65 -9.49 12.98
C PRO A 74 -12.38 -8.44 12.12
N THR A 75 -13.57 -8.79 11.64
CA THR A 75 -14.45 -7.84 10.96
C THR A 75 -14.84 -6.71 11.92
N GLY A 76 -15.00 -5.49 11.40
CA GLY A 76 -15.39 -4.32 12.20
C GLY A 76 -14.32 -3.73 13.13
N CYS A 77 -13.07 -4.21 13.13
CA CYS A 77 -12.02 -3.68 14.02
C CYS A 77 -11.31 -2.40 13.51
N GLY A 78 -11.80 -1.80 12.43
CA GLY A 78 -11.28 -0.52 11.91
C GLY A 78 -10.14 -0.62 10.90
N LYS A 79 -9.87 -1.77 10.26
CA LYS A 79 -8.80 -1.91 9.24
C LYS A 79 -8.92 -0.90 8.10
N THR A 80 -10.09 -0.87 7.46
CA THR A 80 -10.41 0.05 6.35
C THR A 80 -10.44 1.51 6.84
N HIS A 81 -10.86 1.74 8.09
CA HIS A 81 -10.88 3.07 8.69
C HIS A 81 -9.45 3.61 8.88
N ILE A 82 -8.51 2.81 9.40
CA ILE A 82 -7.09 3.19 9.52
C ILE A 82 -6.51 3.64 8.17
N ALA A 83 -6.76 2.86 7.10
CA ALA A 83 -6.24 3.19 5.78
C ALA A 83 -6.85 4.48 5.22
N ARG A 84 -8.16 4.69 5.42
CA ARG A 84 -8.85 5.91 5.00
C ARG A 84 -8.34 7.14 5.76
N THR A 85 -8.27 7.09 7.09
CA THR A 85 -7.76 8.19 7.92
C THR A 85 -6.30 8.51 7.59
N LEU A 86 -5.49 7.50 7.28
CA LEU A 86 -4.12 7.71 6.80
C LEU A 86 -4.08 8.49 5.47
N SER A 87 -5.00 8.19 4.54
CA SER A 87 -5.05 8.93 3.27
C SER A 87 -5.46 10.40 3.47
N GLU A 88 -6.36 10.67 4.43
CA GLU A 88 -6.87 12.00 4.74
C GLU A 88 -5.77 12.91 5.31
N ILE A 89 -5.00 12.43 6.29
CA ILE A 89 -3.90 13.21 6.87
C ILE A 89 -2.76 13.44 5.88
N LEU A 90 -2.45 12.46 5.04
CA LEU A 90 -1.37 12.56 4.06
C LEU A 90 -1.81 13.32 2.79
N GLN A 91 -3.12 13.54 2.62
CA GLN A 91 -3.71 14.17 1.43
C GLN A 91 -3.25 13.49 0.12
N VAL A 92 -3.24 12.15 0.12
CA VAL A 92 -2.81 11.35 -1.03
C VAL A 92 -3.98 10.64 -1.71
N PRO A 93 -3.85 10.30 -2.99
CA PRO A 93 -4.83 9.47 -3.68
C PRO A 93 -5.07 8.15 -2.94
N PHE A 94 -6.32 7.72 -2.85
CA PHE A 94 -6.70 6.51 -2.14
C PHE A 94 -7.77 5.73 -2.90
N VAL A 95 -7.55 4.43 -3.02
CA VAL A 95 -8.55 3.50 -3.57
C VAL A 95 -8.73 2.33 -2.63
N VAL A 96 -9.99 1.91 -2.46
CA VAL A 96 -10.37 0.68 -1.75
C VAL A 96 -10.89 -0.28 -2.80
N VAL A 97 -10.32 -1.49 -2.82
CA VAL A 97 -10.70 -2.54 -3.76
C VAL A 97 -10.96 -3.84 -3.02
N ASP A 98 -11.89 -4.64 -3.53
CA ASP A 98 -12.18 -5.98 -3.01
C ASP A 98 -11.39 -7.02 -3.81
N ALA A 99 -10.60 -7.86 -3.13
CA ALA A 99 -9.79 -8.89 -3.78
C ALA A 99 -10.62 -9.88 -4.63
N THR A 100 -11.90 -10.08 -4.30
CA THR A 100 -12.79 -11.04 -4.98
C THR A 100 -13.24 -10.58 -6.37
N GLU A 101 -13.09 -9.30 -6.69
CA GLU A 101 -13.43 -8.74 -8.01
C GLU A 101 -12.39 -9.10 -9.10
N TYR A 102 -11.19 -9.51 -8.69
CA TYR A 102 -10.07 -9.74 -9.60
C TYR A 102 -9.95 -11.19 -10.06
N THR A 103 -9.40 -11.37 -11.26
CA THR A 103 -9.07 -12.68 -11.84
C THR A 103 -7.70 -12.65 -12.51
N GLU A 104 -7.11 -13.81 -12.81
CA GLU A 104 -5.92 -13.87 -13.67
C GLU A 104 -6.17 -13.18 -15.02
N ALA A 105 -5.14 -12.54 -15.57
CA ALA A 105 -5.20 -11.90 -16.87
C ALA A 105 -5.66 -12.88 -17.95
N GLY A 106 -6.60 -12.43 -18.80
CA GLY A 106 -7.18 -13.26 -19.87
C GLY A 106 -8.44 -14.05 -19.46
N TYR A 107 -8.96 -13.85 -18.25
CA TYR A 107 -10.21 -14.44 -17.77
C TYR A 107 -11.30 -13.39 -17.50
N TYR A 108 -12.54 -13.86 -17.31
CA TYR A 108 -13.70 -12.99 -17.07
C TYR A 108 -13.68 -12.45 -15.63
N GLY A 109 -13.31 -11.18 -15.48
CA GLY A 109 -13.16 -10.46 -14.20
C GLY A 109 -12.32 -9.19 -14.39
N LYS A 110 -12.05 -8.44 -13.32
CA LYS A 110 -11.12 -7.30 -13.40
C LYS A 110 -9.67 -7.79 -13.37
N ASP A 111 -8.80 -7.20 -14.19
CA ASP A 111 -7.37 -7.38 -14.04
C ASP A 111 -6.87 -6.60 -12.82
N VAL A 112 -5.87 -7.12 -12.12
CA VAL A 112 -5.29 -6.50 -10.93
C VAL A 112 -4.70 -5.13 -11.27
N GLU A 113 -4.20 -4.91 -12.49
CA GLU A 113 -3.70 -3.60 -12.94
C GLU A 113 -4.78 -2.51 -12.94
N VAL A 114 -6.06 -2.88 -13.02
CA VAL A 114 -7.19 -1.93 -13.01
C VAL A 114 -7.20 -1.10 -11.72
N MET A 115 -6.75 -1.63 -10.57
CA MET A 115 -6.71 -0.85 -9.31
C MET A 115 -5.77 0.37 -9.40
N ILE A 116 -4.67 0.23 -10.15
CA ILE A 116 -3.73 1.34 -10.39
C ILE A 116 -4.33 2.30 -11.41
N GLY A 117 -5.03 1.79 -12.42
CA GLY A 117 -5.80 2.59 -13.38
C GLY A 117 -6.89 3.45 -12.70
N GLU A 118 -7.64 2.88 -11.76
CA GLU A 118 -8.64 3.60 -10.96
C GLU A 118 -7.98 4.73 -10.14
N LEU A 119 -6.84 4.45 -9.50
CA LEU A 119 -6.08 5.45 -8.76
C LEU A 119 -5.58 6.57 -9.68
N LEU A 120 -5.04 6.22 -10.85
CA LEU A 120 -4.55 7.17 -11.85
C LEU A 120 -5.67 8.03 -12.45
N TYR A 121 -6.84 7.44 -12.70
CA TYR A 121 -7.99 8.19 -13.17
C TYR A 121 -8.47 9.19 -12.11
N SER A 122 -8.48 8.79 -10.83
CA SER A 122 -8.86 9.66 -9.72
C SER A 122 -7.96 10.89 -9.54
N THR A 123 -6.73 10.85 -10.10
CA THR A 123 -5.76 11.94 -10.04
C THR A 123 -5.65 12.75 -11.33
N ASN A 124 -6.62 12.65 -12.24
CA ASN A 124 -6.54 13.25 -13.58
C ASN A 124 -5.26 12.84 -14.34
N LEU A 125 -4.86 11.58 -14.20
CA LEU A 125 -3.68 10.99 -14.85
C LEU A 125 -2.33 11.55 -14.35
N GLU A 126 -2.30 12.15 -13.16
CA GLU A 126 -1.06 12.66 -12.56
C GLU A 126 -0.26 11.53 -11.88
N VAL A 127 0.77 11.05 -12.57
CA VAL A 127 1.64 9.94 -12.11
C VAL A 127 2.34 10.26 -10.78
N GLU A 128 2.86 11.48 -10.61
CA GLU A 128 3.57 11.88 -9.38
C GLU A 128 2.69 11.79 -8.12
N LYS A 129 1.38 12.03 -8.26
CA LYS A 129 0.41 11.86 -7.18
C LYS A 129 0.16 10.38 -6.90
N VAL A 130 0.04 9.57 -7.95
CA VAL A 130 -0.20 8.11 -7.85
C VAL A 130 0.95 7.39 -7.17
N GLU A 131 2.21 7.79 -7.43
CA GLU A 131 3.38 7.21 -6.74
C GLU A 131 3.32 7.34 -5.21
N ARG A 132 2.64 8.38 -4.72
CA ARG A 132 2.41 8.66 -3.30
C ARG A 132 1.09 8.07 -2.79
N GLY A 133 0.25 7.55 -3.68
CA GLY A 133 -1.08 7.03 -3.38
C GLY A 133 -1.07 5.75 -2.54
N ILE A 134 -2.25 5.43 -2.02
CA ILE A 134 -2.51 4.25 -1.19
C ILE A 134 -3.55 3.39 -1.91
N VAL A 135 -3.22 2.11 -2.07
CA VAL A 135 -4.18 1.07 -2.51
C VAL A 135 -4.47 0.20 -1.30
N PHE A 136 -5.74 0.10 -0.91
CA PHE A 136 -6.20 -0.80 0.14
C PHE A 136 -7.01 -1.94 -0.46
N ILE A 137 -6.49 -3.16 -0.30
CA ILE A 137 -7.14 -4.39 -0.79
C ILE A 137 -7.83 -5.06 0.39
N ASP A 138 -9.17 -5.07 0.38
CA ASP A 138 -9.98 -5.78 1.36
C ASP A 138 -10.26 -7.22 0.90
N GLU A 139 -10.78 -8.06 1.81
CA GLU A 139 -11.11 -9.47 1.54
C GLU A 139 -9.96 -10.32 0.96
N ILE A 140 -8.71 -9.97 1.25
CA ILE A 140 -7.53 -10.70 0.77
C ILE A 140 -7.51 -12.18 1.20
N ASP A 141 -8.20 -12.52 2.29
CA ASP A 141 -8.36 -13.90 2.74
C ASP A 141 -9.18 -14.75 1.74
N LYS A 142 -10.06 -14.14 0.95
CA LYS A 142 -10.94 -14.85 -0.01
C LYS A 142 -10.20 -15.38 -1.23
N ILE A 143 -9.07 -14.77 -1.59
CA ILE A 143 -8.21 -15.24 -2.67
C ILE A 143 -7.15 -16.23 -2.18
N SER A 144 -7.15 -16.58 -0.89
CA SER A 144 -6.27 -17.63 -0.36
C SER A 144 -6.70 -19.02 -0.85
N ARG A 145 -5.72 -19.87 -1.16
CA ARG A 145 -5.94 -21.23 -1.68
C ARG A 145 -6.76 -22.04 -0.66
N ARG A 146 -7.93 -22.55 -1.05
CA ARG A 146 -8.63 -23.57 -0.26
C ARG A 146 -7.82 -24.87 -0.35
N THR A 147 -7.16 -25.26 0.73
CA THR A 147 -6.42 -26.53 0.84
C THR A 147 -7.28 -27.77 0.57
N ASP A 148 -8.61 -27.67 0.66
CA ASP A 148 -9.53 -28.79 0.45
C ASP A 148 -9.79 -29.15 -1.02
N SER A 149 -9.47 -28.27 -1.97
CA SER A 149 -9.71 -28.53 -3.41
C SER A 149 -8.75 -29.56 -4.03
N MET A 150 -7.77 -30.07 -3.28
CA MET A 150 -6.85 -31.13 -3.75
C MET A 150 -7.37 -32.56 -3.50
N ARG A 151 -8.56 -32.73 -2.90
CA ARG A 151 -9.12 -34.07 -2.63
C ARG A 151 -9.80 -34.72 -3.83
N ASP A 152 -10.32 -33.94 -4.77
CA ASP A 152 -10.85 -34.46 -6.03
C ASP A 152 -9.88 -34.11 -7.15
N GLY A 153 -9.36 -35.13 -7.83
CA GLY A 153 -8.29 -35.06 -8.84
C GLY A 153 -8.58 -34.27 -10.13
N ALA A 154 -9.31 -33.16 -10.04
CA ALA A 154 -9.47 -32.19 -11.11
C ALA A 154 -8.29 -31.21 -11.08
N THR A 155 -7.33 -31.43 -11.98
CA THR A 155 -6.23 -30.53 -12.33
C THR A 155 -6.72 -29.23 -13.01
N GLY A 156 -7.72 -28.56 -12.44
CA GLY A 156 -8.15 -27.23 -12.89
C GLY A 156 -7.18 -26.18 -12.35
N ARG A 157 -6.59 -25.38 -13.23
CA ARG A 157 -5.75 -24.22 -12.84
C ARG A 157 -6.59 -23.25 -11.98
N ASP A 158 -6.07 -22.86 -10.82
CA ASP A 158 -6.76 -21.91 -9.92
C ASP A 158 -6.56 -20.47 -10.40
N ILE A 159 -7.56 -19.99 -11.15
CA ILE A 159 -7.56 -18.71 -11.86
C ILE A 159 -7.99 -17.53 -10.95
N ARG A 160 -8.71 -17.82 -9.86
CA ARG A 160 -9.26 -16.80 -8.94
C ARG A 160 -8.43 -16.62 -7.67
N GLY A 161 -7.83 -17.68 -7.15
CA GLY A 161 -6.95 -17.61 -5.99
C GLY A 161 -5.51 -17.36 -6.39
N GLU A 162 -4.84 -18.42 -6.81
CA GLU A 162 -3.39 -18.40 -7.12
C GLU A 162 -3.04 -17.42 -8.25
N GLY A 163 -3.83 -17.37 -9.33
CA GLY A 163 -3.60 -16.44 -10.45
C GLY A 163 -3.61 -14.96 -10.04
N VAL A 164 -4.54 -14.57 -9.17
CA VAL A 164 -4.63 -13.19 -8.63
C VAL A 164 -3.44 -12.88 -7.73
N GLN A 165 -3.04 -13.82 -6.87
CA GLN A 165 -1.86 -13.64 -6.02
C GLN A 165 -0.58 -13.43 -6.84
N GLN A 166 -0.41 -14.19 -7.93
CA GLN A 166 0.75 -14.03 -8.83
C GLN A 166 0.76 -12.68 -9.54
N ALA A 167 -0.40 -12.18 -9.98
CA ALA A 167 -0.51 -10.85 -10.56
C ALA A 167 -0.20 -9.74 -9.54
N LEU A 168 -0.69 -9.88 -8.30
CA LEU A 168 -0.38 -8.97 -7.20
C LEU A 168 1.12 -8.93 -6.88
N LEU A 169 1.82 -10.07 -6.91
CA LEU A 169 3.27 -10.11 -6.65
C LEU A 169 4.06 -9.20 -7.60
N LYS A 170 3.74 -9.22 -8.90
CA LYS A 170 4.38 -8.34 -9.89
C LYS A 170 4.21 -6.86 -9.53
N LEU A 171 3.02 -6.46 -9.09
CA LEU A 171 2.74 -5.09 -8.65
C LEU A 171 3.43 -4.72 -7.33
N LEU A 172 3.65 -5.70 -6.44
CA LEU A 172 4.31 -5.49 -5.16
C LEU A 172 5.83 -5.40 -5.30
N GLU A 173 6.44 -6.13 -6.24
CA GLU A 173 7.88 -6.11 -6.49
C GLU A 173 8.33 -4.82 -7.19
N GLY A 174 7.52 -4.30 -8.13
CA GLY A 174 7.81 -3.09 -8.89
C GLY A 174 8.65 -3.37 -10.12
#